data_AF-A0A961ZZA9-F1
#
_entry.id   AF-A0A961ZZA9-F1
#
_cell.length_a   1.000
_cell.length_b   1.000
_cell.length_c   1.000
_cell.angle_alpha   90.00
_cell.angle_beta   90.00
_cell.angle_gamma   90.00
#
_symmetry.space_group_name_H-M   'P 1'
#
loop_
_entity.id
_entity.type
_entity.pdbx_description
1 polymer ?
#
loop_
_entity_poly.entity_id
_entity_poly.type
_entity_poly.pdbx_seq_one_letter_code
_entity_poly.pdbx_strand_id
1 'polypeptide(L)'
;MRRVVVTGLGLVTPLASGVEASWERLLAGKSGAKRIDTFDASDLSCKIASFVPRGATADGLFNPDDWMEPKEQRKVDDYIIYAVAAAEQALTDSGFKADTKEKQETTGVLIGSGIGGLSGIADTSLLLRDKGPRRVSPFFIPGRLINLAAGYVSIKHGLKGPNHAVVT
;
A
#
# COMPACT_ATOMS: atom_id res chain seq x y z
N MET A 1 -31.38 7.97 2.41
CA MET A 1 -30.13 7.19 2.22
C MET A 1 -30.10 6.65 0.80
N ARG A 2 -28.98 6.77 0.09
CA ARG A 2 -28.81 6.15 -1.25
C ARG A 2 -28.31 4.70 -1.06
N ARG A 3 -28.62 3.81 -2.01
CA ARG A 3 -28.01 2.47 -2.07
C ARG A 3 -26.54 2.59 -2.51
N VAL A 4 -25.69 1.70 -2.03
CA VAL A 4 -24.26 1.60 -2.37
C VAL A 4 -23.98 0.17 -2.82
N VAL A 5 -23.16 0.01 -3.86
CA VAL A 5 -22.74 -1.28 -4.42
C VAL A 5 -21.23 -1.30 -4.62
N VAL A 6 -20.63 -2.49 -4.64
CA VAL A 6 -19.21 -2.69 -4.97
C VAL A 6 -19.10 -2.95 -6.47
N THR A 7 -18.25 -2.21 -7.16
CA THR A 7 -18.07 -2.30 -8.62
C THR A 7 -16.67 -2.71 -9.05
N GLY A 8 -15.69 -2.71 -8.15
CA GLY A 8 -14.34 -3.15 -8.45
C GLY A 8 -13.56 -3.55 -7.21
N LEU A 9 -12.61 -4.46 -7.38
CA LEU A 9 -11.78 -5.04 -6.34
C LEU A 9 -10.30 -4.95 -6.72
N GLY A 10 -9.44 -4.80 -5.71
CA GLY A 10 -7.99 -4.80 -5.87
C GLY A 10 -7.31 -5.29 -4.61
N LEU A 11 -6.37 -6.22 -4.77
CA LEU A 11 -5.81 -7.00 -3.66
C LEU A 11 -4.29 -7.11 -3.80
N VAL A 12 -3.57 -6.72 -2.74
CA VAL A 12 -2.15 -6.99 -2.54
C VAL A 12 -2.03 -7.74 -1.23
N THR A 13 -1.73 -9.04 -1.28
CA THR A 13 -1.81 -9.93 -0.12
C THR A 13 -0.58 -10.82 -0.01
N PRO A 14 -0.39 -11.51 1.13
CA PRO A 14 0.63 -12.55 1.23
C PRO A 14 0.39 -13.78 0.34
N LEU A 15 -0.80 -13.95 -0.22
CA LEU A 15 -1.09 -15.04 -1.16
C LEU A 15 -0.68 -14.66 -2.57
N ALA A 16 -1.00 -13.45 -3.02
CA ALA A 16 -0.69 -12.93 -4.35
C ALA A 16 -0.87 -11.41 -4.43
N SER A 17 -0.40 -10.80 -5.51
CA SER A 17 -0.92 -9.53 -6.00
C SER A 17 -1.93 -9.77 -7.12
N GLY A 18 -3.14 -9.24 -6.97
CA GLY A 18 -4.28 -9.47 -7.85
C GLY A 18 -5.42 -10.25 -7.17
N VAL A 19 -6.65 -9.89 -7.52
CA VAL A 19 -7.89 -10.44 -6.92
C VAL A 19 -8.02 -11.93 -7.22
N GLU A 20 -8.03 -12.31 -8.50
CA GLU A 20 -8.23 -13.70 -8.92
C GLU A 20 -7.15 -14.63 -8.37
N ALA A 21 -5.88 -14.27 -8.51
CA ALA A 21 -4.77 -15.06 -8.00
C ALA A 21 -4.81 -15.22 -6.47
N SER A 22 -5.18 -14.16 -5.73
CA SER A 22 -5.34 -14.24 -4.28
C SER A 22 -6.50 -15.16 -3.89
N TRP A 23 -7.62 -15.04 -4.61
CA TRP A 23 -8.85 -15.79 -4.35
C TRP A 23 -8.70 -17.28 -4.67
N GLU A 24 -8.09 -17.62 -5.80
CA GLU A 24 -7.80 -19.00 -6.19
C GLU A 24 -6.92 -19.69 -5.15
N ARG A 25 -5.83 -19.04 -4.73
CA ARG A 25 -4.91 -19.58 -3.71
C ARG A 25 -5.61 -19.73 -2.36
N LEU A 26 -6.51 -18.81 -2.01
CA LEU A 26 -7.30 -18.90 -0.79
C LEU A 26 -8.25 -20.11 -0.83
N LEU A 27 -9.00 -20.31 -1.92
CA LEU A 27 -9.91 -21.46 -2.09
C LEU A 27 -9.15 -22.79 -2.12
N ALA A 28 -7.92 -22.80 -2.63
CA ALA A 28 -7.03 -23.95 -2.60
C ALA A 28 -6.38 -24.22 -1.23
N GLY A 29 -6.73 -23.46 -0.19
CA GLY A 29 -6.19 -23.64 1.17
C GLY A 29 -4.70 -23.32 1.28
N LYS A 30 -4.14 -22.47 0.41
CA LYS A 30 -2.74 -22.05 0.50
C LYS A 30 -2.56 -21.07 1.64
N SER A 31 -1.35 -21.06 2.22
CA SER A 31 -0.95 -20.15 3.28
C SER A 31 0.25 -19.31 2.82
N GLY A 32 0.20 -18.01 3.10
CA GLY A 32 1.35 -17.09 2.90
C GLY A 32 2.31 -17.07 4.08
N ALA A 33 2.05 -17.82 5.15
CA ALA A 33 2.89 -17.85 6.33
C ALA A 33 4.21 -18.58 6.03
N LYS A 34 5.32 -17.92 6.32
CA LYS A 34 6.67 -18.48 6.21
C LYS A 34 7.54 -18.05 7.38
N ARG A 35 8.69 -18.71 7.54
CA ARG A 35 9.76 -18.24 8.42
C ARG A 35 10.25 -16.88 7.92
N ILE A 36 10.51 -15.97 8.85
CA ILE A 36 11.08 -14.66 8.52
C ILE A 36 12.50 -14.88 7.99
N ASP A 37 12.76 -14.36 6.80
CA ASP A 37 14.02 -14.42 6.07
C ASP A 37 14.53 -13.02 5.64
N THR A 38 13.79 -11.96 5.98
CA THR A 38 14.11 -10.57 5.63
C THR A 38 15.02 -9.88 6.65
N PHE A 39 15.13 -10.43 7.86
CA PHE A 39 16.04 -10.01 8.93
C PHE A 39 16.30 -11.19 9.88
N ASP A 40 17.31 -11.07 10.75
CA ASP A 40 17.58 -12.08 11.77
C ASP A 40 16.51 -12.06 12.86
N ALA A 41 15.68 -13.10 12.89
CA ALA A 41 14.62 -13.29 13.88
C ALA A 41 14.97 -14.40 14.88
N SER A 42 16.24 -14.79 15.02
CA SER A 42 16.66 -15.93 15.85
C SER A 42 16.39 -15.72 17.35
N ASP A 43 16.40 -14.48 17.82
CA ASP A 43 16.14 -14.06 19.20
C ASP A 43 14.68 -13.71 19.49
N LEU A 44 13.82 -13.62 18.46
CA LEU A 44 12.41 -13.32 18.62
C LEU A 44 11.60 -14.54 19.06
N SER A 45 10.57 -14.33 19.87
CA SER A 45 9.61 -15.39 20.25
C SER A 45 8.78 -15.85 19.05
N CYS A 46 8.33 -14.91 18.22
CA CYS A 46 7.65 -15.17 16.96
C CYS A 46 8.63 -15.05 15.79
N LYS A 47 8.77 -16.12 14.99
CA LYS A 47 9.75 -16.24 13.89
C LYS A 47 9.11 -16.43 12.52
N ILE A 48 7.80 -16.22 12.44
CA ILE A 48 7.00 -16.42 11.24
C ILE A 48 6.23 -15.14 10.92
N ALA A 49 6.01 -14.90 9.64
CA ALA A 49 5.16 -13.81 9.15
C ALA A 49 4.59 -14.17 7.78
N SER A 50 3.62 -13.40 7.32
CA SER A 50 3.07 -13.52 5.98
C SER A 50 3.41 -12.25 5.22
N PHE A 51 4.38 -12.34 4.30
CA PHE A 51 4.85 -11.20 3.51
C PHE A 51 4.17 -11.20 2.14
N VAL A 52 3.92 -10.01 1.58
CA VAL A 52 3.53 -9.88 0.17
C VAL A 52 4.68 -10.45 -0.69
N PRO A 53 4.41 -11.44 -1.55
CA PRO A 53 5.46 -12.09 -2.33
C PRO A 53 5.95 -11.11 -3.42
N ARG A 54 7.27 -10.95 -3.56
CA ARG A 54 7.89 -10.03 -4.52
C ARG A 54 8.29 -10.76 -5.80
N GLY A 55 8.11 -10.11 -6.96
CA GLY A 55 8.45 -10.68 -8.27
C GLY A 55 7.55 -10.15 -9.37
N ALA A 56 7.56 -10.80 -10.54
CA ALA A 56 6.78 -10.36 -11.69
C ALA A 56 5.27 -10.49 -11.45
N THR A 57 4.50 -9.47 -11.85
CA THR A 57 3.03 -9.45 -11.73
C THR A 57 2.36 -10.56 -12.53
N ALA A 58 2.96 -11.00 -13.63
CA ALA A 58 2.48 -12.13 -14.43
C ALA A 58 2.39 -13.45 -13.65
N ASP A 59 3.20 -13.61 -12.59
CA ASP A 59 3.22 -14.81 -11.73
C ASP A 59 2.32 -14.65 -10.47
N GLY A 60 1.52 -13.59 -10.43
CA GLY A 60 0.72 -13.20 -9.25
C GLY A 60 1.60 -12.74 -8.08
N LEU A 61 2.80 -12.24 -8.36
CA LEU A 61 3.71 -11.65 -7.38
C LEU A 61 3.64 -10.12 -7.46
N PHE A 62 4.22 -9.43 -6.48
CA PHE A 62 4.17 -7.98 -6.40
C PHE A 62 5.48 -7.34 -6.88
N ASN A 63 5.40 -6.63 -8.01
CA ASN A 63 6.46 -5.71 -8.46
C ASN A 63 6.05 -4.26 -8.14
N PRO A 64 6.74 -3.54 -7.24
CA PRO A 64 6.39 -2.16 -6.92
C PRO A 64 6.60 -1.20 -8.11
N ASP A 65 7.52 -1.53 -9.03
CA ASP A 65 7.85 -0.70 -10.20
C ASP A 65 6.66 -0.57 -11.17
N ASP A 66 5.72 -1.52 -11.14
CA ASP A 66 4.51 -1.48 -11.96
C ASP A 66 3.52 -0.39 -11.48
N TRP A 67 3.67 0.09 -10.24
CA TRP A 67 2.66 0.94 -9.58
C TRP A 67 3.18 2.31 -9.17
N MET A 68 4.50 2.43 -8.97
CA MET A 68 5.16 3.64 -8.53
C MET A 68 6.60 3.67 -9.05
N GLU A 69 7.03 4.80 -9.62
CA GLU A 69 8.42 4.96 -10.08
C GLU A 69 9.44 4.70 -8.95
N PRO A 70 10.58 4.00 -9.20
CA PRO A 70 11.57 3.68 -8.16
C PRO A 70 12.08 4.89 -7.37
N LYS A 71 12.10 6.07 -7.99
CA LYS A 71 12.48 7.33 -7.32
C LYS A 71 11.43 7.79 -6.31
N GLU A 72 10.15 7.57 -6.60
CA GLU A 72 9.05 7.90 -5.69
C GLU A 72 8.92 6.85 -4.59
N GLN A 73 9.15 5.56 -4.90
CA GLN A 73 9.15 4.48 -3.90
C GLN A 73 10.09 4.76 -2.73
N ARG A 74 11.30 5.27 -2.99
CA ARG A 74 12.29 5.61 -1.95
C ARG A 74 11.85 6.70 -0.98
N LYS A 75 10.76 7.41 -1.27
CA LYS A 75 10.23 8.49 -0.43
C LYS A 75 9.18 8.01 0.57
N VAL A 76 8.61 6.82 0.37
CA VAL A 76 7.45 6.32 1.09
C VAL A 76 7.70 4.94 1.70
N ASP A 77 6.94 4.60 2.73
CA ASP A 77 6.92 3.24 3.26
C ASP A 77 5.99 2.36 2.41
N ASP A 78 6.27 1.05 2.39
CA ASP A 78 5.61 0.03 1.57
C ASP A 78 4.08 0.08 1.61
N TYR A 79 3.47 0.44 2.76
CA TYR A 79 2.02 0.49 2.90
C TYR A 79 1.35 1.48 1.92
N ILE A 80 2.04 2.56 1.55
CA ILE A 80 1.55 3.51 0.53
C ILE A 80 1.60 2.86 -0.85
N ILE A 81 2.68 2.14 -1.16
CA ILE A 81 2.85 1.47 -2.46
C ILE A 81 1.79 0.36 -2.62
N TYR A 82 1.54 -0.42 -1.58
CA TYR A 82 0.48 -1.43 -1.57
C TYR A 82 -0.91 -0.81 -1.77
N ALA A 83 -1.19 0.31 -1.09
CA ALA A 83 -2.46 1.02 -1.25
C ALA A 83 -2.66 1.56 -2.69
N VAL A 84 -1.61 2.14 -3.29
CA VAL A 84 -1.64 2.62 -4.67
C VAL A 84 -1.88 1.47 -5.65
N ALA A 85 -1.19 0.34 -5.47
CA ALA A 85 -1.35 -0.82 -6.33
C ALA A 85 -2.77 -1.42 -6.23
N ALA A 86 -3.28 -1.63 -5.01
CA ALA A 86 -4.62 -2.16 -4.81
C ALA A 86 -5.71 -1.20 -5.32
N ALA A 87 -5.53 0.13 -5.16
CA ALA A 87 -6.47 1.11 -5.69
C ALA A 87 -6.48 1.14 -7.23
N GLU A 88 -5.33 1.05 -7.89
CA GLU A 88 -5.22 0.95 -9.35
C GLU A 88 -5.94 -0.29 -9.87
N GLN A 89 -5.74 -1.44 -9.21
CA GLN A 89 -6.44 -2.69 -9.54
C GLN A 89 -7.97 -2.53 -9.41
N ALA A 90 -8.45 -1.96 -8.30
CA ALA A 90 -9.88 -1.77 -8.07
C ALA A 90 -10.53 -0.80 -9.06
N LEU A 91 -9.84 0.30 -9.41
CA LEU A 91 -10.32 1.26 -10.41
C LEU A 91 -10.35 0.61 -11.79
N THR A 92 -9.33 -0.15 -12.15
CA THR A 92 -9.27 -0.90 -13.40
C THR A 92 -10.39 -1.93 -13.50
N ASP A 93 -10.59 -2.74 -12.47
CA ASP A 93 -11.65 -3.76 -12.39
C ASP A 93 -13.05 -3.15 -12.54
N SER A 94 -13.28 -1.98 -11.92
CA SER A 94 -14.55 -1.27 -12.06
C SER A 94 -14.78 -0.61 -13.42
N GLY A 95 -13.75 -0.50 -14.26
CA GLY A 95 -13.76 0.30 -15.48
C GLY A 95 -13.94 1.81 -15.23
N PHE A 96 -13.86 2.27 -13.99
CA PHE A 96 -14.05 3.68 -13.64
C PHE A 96 -12.79 4.50 -13.87
N LYS A 97 -12.96 5.67 -14.51
CA LYS A 97 -11.91 6.68 -14.67
C LYS A 97 -12.47 8.07 -14.36
N ALA A 98 -11.77 8.83 -13.53
CA ALA A 98 -12.11 10.23 -13.20
C ALA A 98 -11.59 11.21 -14.27
N ASP A 99 -12.07 11.03 -15.50
CA ASP A 99 -11.64 11.75 -16.70
C ASP A 99 -12.34 13.11 -16.92
N THR A 100 -13.38 13.42 -16.15
CA THR A 100 -14.06 14.72 -16.15
C THR A 100 -13.97 15.40 -14.79
N LYS A 101 -14.06 16.73 -14.77
CA LYS A 101 -14.08 17.52 -13.53
C LYS A 101 -15.18 17.03 -12.56
N GLU A 102 -16.37 16.77 -13.08
CA GLU A 102 -17.49 16.25 -12.28
C GLU A 102 -17.15 14.90 -11.64
N LYS A 103 -16.62 13.94 -12.41
CA LYS A 103 -16.19 12.65 -11.86
C LYS A 103 -15.08 12.80 -10.82
N GLN A 104 -14.12 13.70 -11.06
CA GLN A 104 -13.05 13.99 -10.10
C GLN A 104 -13.61 14.52 -8.78
N GLU A 105 -14.49 15.52 -8.83
CA GLU A 105 -15.05 16.20 -7.65
C GLU A 105 -16.06 15.33 -6.88
N THR A 106 -16.71 14.39 -7.57
CA THR A 106 -17.69 13.46 -6.96
C THR A 106 -17.08 12.13 -6.51
N THR A 107 -15.79 11.90 -6.74
CA THR A 107 -15.10 10.66 -6.32
C THR A 107 -14.09 10.96 -5.22
N GLY A 108 -14.29 10.34 -4.06
CA GLY A 108 -13.40 10.45 -2.91
C GLY A 108 -12.50 9.23 -2.72
N VAL A 109 -11.62 9.31 -1.72
CA VAL A 109 -10.75 8.22 -1.28
C VAL A 109 -10.86 8.11 0.24
N LEU A 110 -11.11 6.90 0.72
CA LEU A 110 -11.03 6.57 2.15
C LEU A 110 -10.18 5.33 2.32
N ILE A 111 -8.93 5.51 2.76
CA ILE A 111 -7.98 4.42 3.00
C ILE A 111 -7.37 4.61 4.38
N GLY A 112 -7.44 3.57 5.21
CA GLY A 112 -6.86 3.53 6.55
C GLY A 112 -5.57 2.72 6.62
N SER A 113 -4.82 2.91 7.70
CA SER A 113 -3.71 2.05 8.11
C SER A 113 -3.65 2.07 9.64
N GLY A 114 -3.40 0.91 10.25
CA GLY A 114 -3.34 0.80 11.72
C GLY A 114 -2.10 1.49 12.31
N ILE A 115 -0.93 1.28 11.70
CA ILE A 115 0.35 1.77 12.25
C ILE A 115 1.14 2.67 11.29
N GLY A 116 0.76 2.77 10.01
CA GLY A 116 1.48 3.57 9.02
C GLY A 116 2.93 3.12 8.81
N GLY A 117 3.84 4.08 8.69
CA GLY A 117 5.26 3.86 8.38
C GLY A 117 6.16 3.61 9.59
N LEU A 118 5.86 2.59 10.39
CA LEU A 118 6.62 2.29 11.62
C LEU A 118 8.11 2.01 11.35
N SER A 119 8.41 1.25 10.29
CA SER A 119 9.78 0.98 9.84
C SER A 119 10.55 2.26 9.52
N GLY A 120 9.96 3.15 8.70
CA GLY A 120 10.61 4.40 8.32
C GLY A 120 10.80 5.35 9.49
N ILE A 121 9.93 5.30 10.52
CA ILE A 121 10.11 6.04 11.77
C ILE A 121 11.32 5.51 12.55
N ALA A 122 11.40 4.18 12.77
CA ALA A 122 12.50 3.56 13.49
C ALA A 122 13.87 3.86 12.83
N ASP A 123 13.97 3.69 11.52
CA ASP A 123 15.19 3.98 10.76
C ASP A 123 15.58 5.45 10.83
N THR A 124 14.60 6.35 10.76
CA THR A 124 14.85 7.79 10.84
C THR A 124 15.27 8.21 12.25
N SER A 125 14.75 7.57 13.30
CA SER A 125 15.19 7.82 14.67
C SER A 125 16.67 7.47 14.88
N LEU A 126 17.13 6.33 14.33
CA LEU A 126 18.54 5.95 14.36
C LEU A 126 19.39 6.93 13.54
N LEU A 127 18.94 7.30 12.34
CA LEU A 127 19.62 8.27 11.49
C LEU A 127 19.79 9.64 12.17
N LEU A 128 18.73 10.12 12.84
CA LEU A 128 18.74 11.37 13.58
C LEU A 128 19.75 11.32 14.73
N ARG A 129 19.75 10.23 15.51
CA ARG A 129 20.70 10.00 16.62
C ARG A 129 22.14 9.99 16.11
N ASP A 130 22.41 9.25 15.05
CA ASP A 130 23.78 8.95 14.61
C ASP A 130 24.39 10.03 13.71
N LYS A 131 23.56 10.74 12.93
CA LYS A 131 24.03 11.71 11.92
C LYS A 131 23.43 13.10 12.03
N GLY A 132 22.54 13.33 13.00
CA GLY A 132 21.94 14.62 13.27
C GLY A 132 20.80 15.04 12.32
N PRO A 133 20.08 16.12 12.66
CA PRO A 133 18.81 16.49 12.03
C PRO A 133 18.92 16.88 10.56
N ARG A 134 20.05 17.44 10.12
CA ARG A 134 20.26 17.85 8.72
C ARG A 134 20.27 16.67 7.74
N ARG A 135 20.38 15.43 8.23
CA ARG A 135 20.36 14.22 7.39
C ARG A 135 18.98 13.62 7.21
N VAL A 136 17.97 14.11 7.94
CA VAL A 136 16.59 13.63 7.82
C VAL A 136 16.03 14.05 6.45
N SER A 137 15.41 13.10 5.74
CA SER A 137 14.80 13.35 4.44
C SER A 137 13.62 14.34 4.56
N PRO A 138 13.47 15.31 3.63
CA PRO A 138 12.27 16.13 3.54
C PRO A 138 10.98 15.31 3.33
N PHE A 139 11.11 14.10 2.78
CA PHE A 139 10.00 13.16 2.59
C PHE A 139 9.70 12.32 3.82
N PHE A 140 10.37 12.57 4.95
CA PHE A 140 10.17 11.81 6.17
C PHE A 140 8.71 11.82 6.64
N ILE A 141 8.14 12.99 6.81
CA ILE A 141 6.78 13.12 7.32
C ILE A 141 5.76 12.63 6.27
N PRO A 142 5.78 13.10 5.01
CA PRO A 142 4.81 12.65 4.01
C PRO A 142 4.84 11.14 3.73
N GLY A 143 5.99 10.48 3.81
CA GLY A 143 6.05 9.05 3.50
C GLY A 143 5.53 8.12 4.61
N ARG A 144 5.15 8.66 5.78
CA ARG A 144 4.91 7.87 7.02
C ARG A 144 3.52 8.13 7.60
N LEU A 145 2.94 9.30 7.35
CA LEU A 145 1.60 9.66 7.80
C LEU A 145 0.53 8.80 7.14
N ILE A 146 -0.26 8.09 7.95
CA ILE A 146 -1.29 7.13 7.52
C ILE A 146 -2.18 7.63 6.37
N ASN A 147 -2.63 8.88 6.45
CA ASN A 147 -3.54 9.46 5.46
C ASN A 147 -2.90 9.67 4.07
N LEU A 148 -1.58 9.51 3.95
CA LEU A 148 -0.91 9.66 2.66
C LEU A 148 -1.11 8.43 1.77
N ALA A 149 -1.54 7.27 2.29
CA ALA A 149 -2.06 6.21 1.41
C ALA A 149 -3.24 6.72 0.56
N ALA A 150 -4.24 7.35 1.20
CA ALA A 150 -5.36 7.99 0.51
C ALA A 150 -4.89 9.18 -0.35
N GLY A 151 -3.93 9.97 0.16
CA GLY A 151 -3.34 11.10 -0.56
C GLY A 151 -2.68 10.72 -1.89
N TYR A 152 -1.82 9.69 -1.90
CA TYR A 152 -1.15 9.23 -3.11
C TYR A 152 -2.15 8.66 -4.14
N VAL A 153 -3.16 7.91 -3.69
CA VAL A 153 -4.24 7.41 -4.57
C VAL A 153 -5.03 8.57 -5.16
N SER A 154 -5.39 9.57 -4.34
CA SER A 154 -6.10 10.77 -4.78
C SER A 154 -5.29 11.53 -5.85
N ILE A 155 -4.00 11.76 -5.61
CA ILE A 155 -3.11 12.45 -6.56
C ILE A 155 -2.97 11.67 -7.87
N LYS A 156 -2.71 10.37 -7.80
CA LYS A 156 -2.47 9.53 -8.97
C LYS A 156 -3.68 9.47 -9.91
N HIS A 157 -4.89 9.40 -9.34
CA HIS A 157 -6.11 9.18 -10.10
C HIS A 157 -7.00 10.42 -10.25
N GLY A 158 -6.55 11.58 -9.74
CA GLY A 158 -7.31 12.84 -9.84
C GLY A 158 -8.59 12.86 -9.01
N LEU A 159 -8.65 12.13 -7.90
CA LEU A 159 -9.85 12.00 -7.07
C LEU A 159 -9.93 13.18 -6.10
N LYS A 160 -10.89 14.08 -6.31
CA LYS A 160 -11.01 15.39 -5.63
C LYS A 160 -12.23 15.51 -4.72
N GLY A 161 -13.01 14.44 -4.59
CA GLY A 161 -14.06 14.35 -3.59
C GLY A 161 -13.49 14.19 -2.17
N PRO A 162 -14.30 13.68 -1.22
CA PRO A 162 -13.85 13.48 0.16
C PRO A 162 -12.56 12.66 0.24
N ASN A 163 -11.50 13.22 0.82
CA ASN A 163 -10.24 12.53 1.10
C ASN A 163 -10.13 12.32 2.61
N HIS A 164 -10.23 11.07 3.06
CA HIS A 164 -10.27 10.71 4.46
C HIS A 164 -9.37 9.51 4.73
N ALA A 165 -8.87 9.41 5.96
CA ALA A 165 -8.24 8.20 6.47
C ALA A 165 -8.76 7.90 7.87
N VAL A 166 -8.92 6.62 8.18
CA VAL A 166 -9.26 6.15 9.53
C VAL A 166 -8.07 5.40 10.12
N VAL A 167 -7.90 5.53 11.42
CA VAL A 167 -6.96 4.78 12.24
C VAL A 167 -7.73 4.35 13.49
N THR A 168 -7.67 3.07 13.82
CA THR A 168 -8.43 2.45 14.92
C THR A 168 -7.54 1.49 15.68
#